data_AF-D1PI28-F1
#
_entry.id   AF-D1PI28-F1
#
_cell.length_a   1.000
_cell.length_b   1.000
_cell.length_c   1.000
_cell.angle_alpha   90.00
_cell.angle_beta   90.00
_cell.angle_gamma   90.00
#
_symmetry.space_group_name_H-M   'P 1'
#
loop_
_entity.id
_entity.type
_entity.pdbx_description
1 polymer ?
#
loop_
_entity_poly.entity_id
_entity_poly.type
_entity_poly.pdbx_seq_one_letter_code
_entity_poly.pdbx_strand_id
1 'polypeptide(L)'
;MASDCTDIDVVLRQINQRLRKLEKSDSEKTEEIGRLNRVINQKDVEIHNLKTELASTKAELAVAKKRIKELEGADDDTSSTPGKPEKNSSNSSIPPSQESIASRELRRTKSLRKPSGKPSGGQPGHKGHTLQTIAEPDVIVKHEPVYCKCCGRLLIDIPCQKIRKTQIVDIKVVVETCEEQYYEKVCECGCVNNCEAPNCRIKYGDNLRALVTYLNVVQCIPFKRIA
;
A
#
# COMPACT_ATOMS: atom_id res chain seq x y z
N MET A 1 52.75 -63.74 29.91
CA MET A 1 53.41 -62.76 29.03
C MET A 1 52.47 -61.60 28.86
N ALA A 2 52.95 -60.38 29.15
CA ALA A 2 52.14 -59.18 29.27
C ALA A 2 51.42 -58.85 27.96
N SER A 3 50.09 -58.74 28.02
CA SER A 3 49.27 -58.14 26.96
C SER A 3 49.22 -56.64 27.21
N ASP A 4 50.01 -55.94 26.40
CA ASP A 4 50.37 -54.54 26.54
C ASP A 4 49.19 -53.56 26.47
N CYS A 5 49.28 -52.55 27.32
CA CYS A 5 48.50 -51.33 27.39
C CYS A 5 48.48 -50.60 26.03
N THR A 6 47.34 -50.61 25.32
CA THR A 6 47.19 -49.97 23.99
C THR A 6 46.07 -48.92 23.92
N ASP A 7 45.48 -48.52 25.06
CA ASP A 7 44.31 -47.63 25.08
C ASP A 7 44.69 -46.16 25.33
N ILE A 8 45.65 -45.90 26.23
CA ILE A 8 46.01 -44.54 26.67
C ILE A 8 46.71 -43.76 25.54
N ASP A 9 47.63 -44.38 24.81
CA ASP A 9 48.39 -43.71 23.74
C ASP A 9 47.51 -43.27 22.57
N VAL A 10 46.46 -44.03 22.26
CA VAL A 10 45.50 -43.70 21.19
C VAL A 10 44.67 -42.49 21.58
N VAL A 11 44.17 -42.46 22.82
CA VAL A 11 43.42 -41.33 23.38
C VAL A 11 44.29 -40.07 23.44
N LEU A 12 45.55 -40.18 23.91
CA LEU A 12 46.49 -39.07 23.93
C LEU A 12 46.79 -38.52 22.52
N ARG A 13 46.94 -39.38 21.51
CA ARG A 13 47.09 -38.92 20.11
C ARG A 13 45.85 -38.18 19.61
N GLN A 14 44.65 -38.68 19.90
CA GLN A 14 43.40 -38.03 19.51
C GLN A 14 43.22 -36.67 20.19
N ILE A 15 43.55 -36.57 21.49
CA ILE A 15 43.52 -35.31 22.24
C ILE A 15 44.52 -34.31 21.64
N ASN A 16 45.77 -34.74 21.40
CA ASN A 16 46.78 -33.89 20.77
C ASN A 16 46.37 -33.41 19.37
N GLN A 17 45.71 -34.27 18.58
CA GLN A 17 45.19 -33.88 17.27
C GLN A 17 44.04 -32.85 17.38
N ARG A 18 43.16 -32.99 18.38
CA ARG A 18 42.10 -32.01 18.66
C ARG A 18 42.67 -30.68 19.16
N LEU A 19 43.67 -30.71 20.05
CA LEU A 19 44.37 -29.52 20.52
C LEU A 19 44.99 -28.75 19.35
N ARG A 20 45.71 -29.41 18.44
CA ARG A 20 46.26 -28.76 17.24
C ARG A 20 45.19 -28.13 16.34
N LYS A 21 44.02 -28.78 16.20
CA LYS A 21 42.91 -28.23 15.43
C LYS A 21 42.30 -26.99 16.11
N LEU A 22 42.16 -27.02 17.43
CA LEU A 22 41.68 -25.89 18.22
C LEU A 22 42.66 -24.72 18.15
N GLU A 23 43.95 -24.96 18.34
CA GLU A 23 45.01 -23.95 18.21
C GLU A 23 44.98 -23.28 16.83
N LYS A 24 44.82 -24.07 15.77
CA LYS A 24 44.68 -23.52 14.41
C LYS A 24 43.41 -22.66 14.28
N SER A 25 42.27 -23.13 14.77
CA SER A 25 41.02 -22.38 14.72
C SER A 25 41.09 -21.08 15.53
N ASP A 26 41.76 -21.09 16.69
CA ASP A 26 41.95 -19.90 17.50
C ASP A 26 42.92 -18.91 16.85
N SER A 27 43.96 -19.38 16.16
CA SER A 27 44.81 -18.54 15.30
C SER A 27 44.01 -17.87 14.19
N GLU A 28 43.14 -18.61 13.49
CA GLU A 28 42.30 -18.05 12.42
C GLU A 28 41.30 -17.02 12.97
N LYS A 29 40.71 -17.26 14.15
CA LYS A 29 39.82 -16.30 14.81
C LYS A 29 40.54 -15.05 15.29
N THR A 30 41.77 -15.17 15.81
CA THR A 30 42.55 -13.99 16.24
C THR A 30 42.94 -13.11 15.06
N GLU A 31 43.26 -13.70 13.91
CA GLU A 31 43.44 -12.95 12.66
C GLU A 31 42.16 -12.23 12.21
N GLU A 32 41.00 -12.89 12.28
CA GLU A 32 39.72 -12.29 11.92
C GLU A 32 39.35 -11.12 12.86
N ILE A 33 39.54 -11.28 14.17
CA ILE A 33 39.37 -10.19 15.14
C ILE A 33 40.28 -9.01 14.79
N GLY A 34 41.52 -9.28 14.38
CA GLY A 34 42.44 -8.26 13.89
C GLY A 34 41.93 -7.52 12.65
N ARG A 35 41.33 -8.24 11.69
CA ARG A 35 40.70 -7.65 10.50
C ARG A 35 39.51 -6.77 10.88
N LEU A 36 38.60 -7.29 11.70
CA LEU A 36 37.41 -6.57 12.15
C LEU A 36 37.76 -5.29 12.91
N ASN A 37 38.76 -5.32 13.79
CA ASN A 37 39.22 -4.13 14.51
C ASN A 37 39.75 -3.03 13.58
N ARG A 38 40.41 -3.37 12.47
CA ARG A 38 40.84 -2.38 11.47
C ARG A 38 39.64 -1.72 10.79
N VAL A 39 38.62 -2.51 10.44
CA VAL A 39 37.39 -1.99 9.81
C VAL A 39 36.62 -1.10 10.77
N ILE A 40 36.49 -1.49 12.04
CA ILE A 40 35.83 -0.67 13.08
C ILE A 40 36.54 0.66 13.23
N ASN A 41 37.87 0.66 13.37
CA ASN A 41 38.65 1.90 13.49
C ASN A 41 38.48 2.81 12.26
N GLN A 42 38.45 2.23 11.04
CA GLN A 42 38.21 3.01 9.83
C GLN A 42 36.79 3.62 9.82
N LYS A 43 35.79 2.87 10.28
CA LYS A 43 34.41 3.36 10.40
C LYS A 43 34.26 4.45 11.46
N ASP A 44 34.99 4.36 12.56
CA ASP A 44 34.97 5.39 13.60
C ASP A 44 35.54 6.73 13.11
N VAL A 45 36.61 6.69 12.30
CA VAL A 45 37.15 7.88 11.64
C VAL A 45 36.13 8.48 10.66
N GLU A 46 35.48 7.65 9.84
CA GLU A 46 34.45 8.08 8.90
C GLU A 46 33.25 8.73 9.62
N ILE A 47 32.78 8.12 10.72
CA ILE A 47 31.71 8.67 11.55
C ILE A 47 32.13 10.01 12.16
N HIS A 48 33.38 10.15 12.62
CA HIS A 48 33.87 11.41 13.15
C HIS A 48 33.84 12.52 12.10
N ASN A 49 34.34 12.25 10.88
CA ASN A 49 34.33 13.21 9.78
C ASN A 49 32.90 13.62 9.37
N LEU A 50 31.98 12.66 9.26
CA LEU A 50 30.59 12.98 8.94
C LEU A 50 29.92 13.82 10.04
N LYS A 51 30.27 13.58 11.31
CA LYS A 51 29.75 14.39 12.43
C LYS A 51 30.28 15.82 12.41
N THR A 52 31.55 16.04 12.05
CA THR A 52 32.14 17.38 11.95
C THR A 52 31.54 18.16 10.77
N GLU A 53 31.35 17.52 9.62
CA GLU A 53 30.66 18.12 8.47
C GLU A 53 29.20 18.49 8.78
N LEU A 54 28.47 17.60 9.46
CA LEU A 54 27.11 17.89 9.93
C LEU A 54 27.04 19.05 10.92
N ALA A 55 28.07 19.22 11.76
CA ALA A 55 28.15 20.36 12.68
C ALA A 55 28.41 21.66 11.91
N SER A 56 29.33 21.67 10.94
CA SER A 56 29.63 22.85 10.10
C SER A 56 28.40 23.30 9.30
N THR A 57 27.77 22.38 8.58
CA THR A 57 26.59 22.67 7.76
C THR A 57 25.39 23.15 8.59
N LYS A 58 25.20 22.62 9.80
CA LYS A 58 24.18 23.11 10.74
C LYS A 58 24.47 24.54 11.20
N ALA A 59 25.73 24.89 11.45
CA ALA A 59 26.12 26.25 11.81
C ALA A 59 25.88 27.23 10.66
N GLU A 60 26.26 26.86 9.43
CA GLU A 60 25.99 27.65 8.21
C GLU A 60 24.49 27.87 8.00
N LEU A 61 23.66 26.84 8.19
CA LEU A 61 22.20 26.96 8.11
C LEU A 61 21.63 27.89 9.19
N ALA A 62 22.19 27.88 10.40
CA ALA A 62 21.76 28.79 11.46
C ALA A 62 22.08 30.25 11.11
N VAL A 63 23.27 30.52 10.55
CA VAL A 63 23.67 31.85 10.07
C VAL A 63 22.78 32.30 8.91
N ALA A 64 22.56 31.43 7.91
CA ALA A 64 21.69 31.73 6.78
C ALA A 64 20.24 32.03 7.22
N LYS A 65 19.69 31.25 8.15
CA LYS A 65 18.34 31.50 8.72
C LYS A 65 18.27 32.83 9.47
N LYS A 66 19.31 33.18 10.22
CA LYS A 66 19.38 34.48 10.90
C LYS A 66 19.42 35.63 9.89
N ARG A 67 20.20 35.49 8.81
CA ARG A 67 20.28 36.51 7.75
C ARG A 67 18.97 36.68 6.99
N ILE A 68 18.25 35.59 6.71
CA ILE A 68 16.90 35.64 6.11
C ILE A 68 15.96 36.41 7.03
N LYS A 69 15.95 36.11 8.34
CA LYS A 69 15.10 36.82 9.31
C LYS A 69 15.43 38.32 9.42
N GLU A 70 16.71 38.70 9.32
CA GLU A 70 17.14 40.11 9.31
C GLU A 70 16.67 40.84 8.04
N LEU A 71 16.73 40.19 6.87
CA LEU A 71 16.25 40.76 5.61
C LEU A 71 14.72 40.88 5.58
N GLU A 72 14.01 39.87 6.08
CA GLU A 72 12.53 39.90 6.19
C GLU A 72 12.03 40.95 7.19
N GLY A 73 12.78 41.23 8.26
CA GLY A 73 12.44 42.29 9.22
C GLY A 73 12.70 43.71 8.69
N ALA A 74 13.66 43.88 7.77
CA ALA A 74 13.96 45.18 7.17
C ALA A 74 12.95 45.61 6.08
N ASP A 75 12.17 44.67 5.55
CA ASP A 75 11.11 44.94 4.58
C ASP A 75 9.77 45.40 5.22
N ASP A 76 9.64 45.37 6.56
CA ASP A 76 8.42 45.82 7.28
C ASP A 76 8.45 47.34 7.60
N ASP A 77 9.64 47.94 7.72
CA ASP A 77 9.83 49.37 8.02
C ASP A 77 9.87 50.29 6.78
N THR A 78 9.70 49.75 5.56
CA THR A 78 9.59 50.54 4.32
C THR A 78 8.19 50.43 3.70
N SER A 79 7.14 50.53 4.52
CA SER A 79 5.74 50.58 4.06
C SER A 79 5.23 51.97 3.66
N SER A 80 6.10 52.99 3.64
CA SER A 80 5.75 54.33 3.13
C SER A 80 6.38 54.62 1.76
N THR A 81 5.89 53.98 0.70
CA THR A 81 5.85 54.49 -0.70
C THR A 81 4.98 53.58 -1.58
N PRO A 82 4.27 54.11 -2.60
CA PRO A 82 3.15 53.41 -3.23
C PRO A 82 3.60 52.39 -4.29
N GLY A 83 2.98 51.21 -4.25
CA GLY A 83 2.65 50.45 -5.46
C GLY A 83 3.60 49.33 -5.88
N LYS A 84 3.69 48.24 -5.11
CA LYS A 84 3.92 46.91 -5.73
C LYS A 84 2.55 46.33 -6.10
N PRO A 85 2.28 46.02 -7.39
CA PRO A 85 1.03 45.39 -7.77
C PRO A 85 0.92 44.02 -7.08
N GLU A 86 -0.28 43.66 -6.66
CA GLU A 86 -0.54 42.36 -6.05
C GLU A 86 -0.08 41.23 -6.97
N LYS A 87 0.72 40.32 -6.39
CA LYS A 87 1.32 39.20 -7.10
C LYS A 87 0.28 38.10 -7.33
N ASN A 88 0.09 37.70 -8.57
CA ASN A 88 -0.75 36.58 -9.00
C ASN A 88 0.02 35.68 -10.00
N SER A 89 -0.48 34.50 -10.34
CA SER A 89 0.21 33.57 -11.28
C SER A 89 0.48 34.17 -12.65
N SER A 90 -0.23 35.24 -13.03
CA SER A 90 0.00 35.91 -14.30
C SER A 90 1.19 36.85 -14.29
N ASN A 91 1.69 37.28 -13.12
CA ASN A 91 2.76 38.28 -13.02
C ASN A 91 3.94 37.87 -12.10
N SER A 92 3.92 36.69 -11.46
CA SER A 92 4.86 36.43 -10.34
C SER A 92 5.41 35.02 -10.19
N SER A 93 5.29 34.13 -11.19
CA SER A 93 5.76 32.73 -11.10
C SER A 93 5.21 31.95 -9.88
N ILE A 94 4.20 32.48 -9.18
CA ILE A 94 3.53 31.83 -8.06
C ILE A 94 2.56 30.79 -8.64
N PRO A 95 2.64 29.52 -8.21
CA PRO A 95 1.72 28.51 -8.69
C PRO A 95 0.27 28.85 -8.28
N PRO A 96 -0.74 28.53 -9.13
CA PRO A 96 -2.17 28.79 -8.89
C PRO A 96 -2.72 28.39 -7.52
N SER A 97 -2.09 27.41 -6.87
CA SER A 97 -2.43 26.84 -5.57
C SER A 97 -1.96 27.67 -4.38
N GLN A 98 -1.00 28.58 -4.57
CA GLN A 98 -0.42 29.44 -3.53
C GLN A 98 -0.84 30.91 -3.65
N GLU A 99 -1.69 31.24 -4.63
CA GLU A 99 -2.31 32.56 -4.71
C GLU A 99 -3.35 32.81 -3.60
N SER A 100 -3.60 34.09 -3.35
CA SER A 100 -4.63 34.60 -2.44
C SER A 100 -6.03 34.08 -2.80
N ILE A 101 -6.91 33.99 -1.80
CA ILE A 101 -8.27 33.46 -1.94
C ILE A 101 -9.06 34.25 -2.99
N ALA A 102 -8.98 35.59 -2.96
CA ALA A 102 -9.63 36.47 -3.93
C ALA A 102 -9.17 36.21 -5.39
N SER A 103 -7.86 36.03 -5.60
CA SER A 103 -7.30 35.74 -6.95
C SER A 103 -7.70 34.34 -7.43
N ARG A 104 -7.76 33.38 -6.50
CA ARG A 104 -8.20 32.01 -6.75
C ARG A 104 -9.69 31.95 -7.15
N GLU A 105 -10.54 32.73 -6.51
CA GLU A 105 -11.97 32.83 -6.84
C GLU A 105 -12.20 33.46 -8.23
N LEU A 106 -11.45 34.51 -8.57
CA LEU A 106 -11.45 35.12 -9.90
C LEU A 106 -11.01 34.14 -11.02
N ARG A 107 -10.02 33.28 -10.78
CA ARG A 107 -9.64 32.23 -11.74
C ARG A 107 -10.64 31.08 -11.76
N ARG A 108 -11.19 30.68 -10.61
CA ARG A 108 -12.18 29.60 -10.54
C ARG A 108 -13.42 29.89 -11.38
N THR A 109 -13.78 31.17 -11.51
CA THR A 109 -14.90 31.63 -12.33
C THR A 109 -14.54 31.86 -13.81
N LYS A 110 -13.25 31.94 -14.17
CA LYS A 110 -12.78 32.09 -15.55
C LYS A 110 -12.24 30.77 -16.10
N SER A 111 -13.06 30.07 -16.88
CA SER A 111 -12.57 28.98 -17.73
C SER A 111 -11.52 29.52 -18.72
N LEU A 112 -10.26 29.08 -18.62
CA LEU A 112 -9.24 29.30 -19.65
C LEU A 112 -9.54 28.55 -20.95
N ARG A 113 -10.50 27.62 -20.91
CA ARG A 113 -10.93 26.83 -22.07
C ARG A 113 -11.72 27.74 -23.00
N LYS A 114 -11.21 27.94 -24.21
CA LYS A 114 -12.00 28.50 -25.31
C LYS A 114 -13.14 27.53 -25.63
N PRO A 115 -14.38 27.99 -25.86
CA PRO A 115 -15.47 27.13 -26.29
C PRO A 115 -15.04 26.46 -27.60
N SER A 116 -15.00 25.13 -27.61
CA SER A 116 -14.49 24.37 -28.74
C SER A 116 -15.41 24.42 -29.97
N GLY A 117 -16.62 24.97 -29.81
CA GLY A 117 -17.69 24.93 -30.81
C GLY A 117 -18.21 23.51 -31.09
N LYS A 118 -17.64 22.48 -30.45
CA LYS A 118 -18.02 21.09 -30.65
C LYS A 118 -19.26 20.78 -29.81
N PRO A 119 -20.24 20.03 -30.36
CA PRO A 119 -21.39 19.57 -29.58
C PRO A 119 -20.91 18.73 -28.40
N SER A 120 -21.64 18.78 -27.29
CA SER A 120 -21.41 17.94 -26.13
C SER A 120 -21.63 16.46 -26.51
N GLY A 121 -20.58 15.64 -26.45
CA GLY A 121 -20.66 14.21 -26.77
C GLY A 121 -19.35 13.69 -27.39
N GLY A 122 -19.35 12.40 -27.75
CA GLY A 122 -18.27 11.83 -28.55
C GLY A 122 -18.19 12.51 -29.91
N GLN A 123 -16.97 12.70 -30.44
CA GLN A 123 -16.82 13.30 -31.76
C GLN A 123 -17.42 12.37 -32.84
N PRO A 124 -17.96 12.93 -33.94
CA PRO A 124 -18.45 12.13 -35.07
C PRO A 124 -17.38 11.13 -35.54
N GLY A 125 -17.75 9.85 -35.64
CA GLY A 125 -16.85 8.77 -36.07
C GLY A 125 -16.25 7.92 -34.93
N HIS A 126 -16.40 8.32 -33.66
CA HIS A 126 -16.03 7.43 -32.55
C HIS A 126 -17.02 6.29 -32.40
N LYS A 127 -16.52 5.05 -32.40
CA LYS A 127 -17.32 3.87 -32.05
C LYS A 127 -17.68 3.95 -30.57
N GLY A 128 -18.98 4.02 -30.29
CA GLY A 128 -19.47 3.92 -28.92
C GLY A 128 -19.23 2.52 -28.36
N HIS A 129 -18.72 2.44 -27.14
CA HIS A 129 -18.65 1.20 -26.37
C HIS A 129 -19.74 1.20 -25.30
N THR A 130 -20.96 0.88 -25.72
CA THR A 130 -22.08 0.69 -24.79
C THR A 130 -22.04 -0.75 -24.25
N LEU A 131 -22.43 -0.93 -22.98
CA LEU A 131 -22.61 -2.27 -22.41
C LEU A 131 -23.59 -3.08 -23.26
N GLN A 132 -23.18 -4.29 -23.63
CA GLN A 132 -24.02 -5.17 -24.43
C GLN A 132 -25.10 -5.79 -23.56
N THR A 133 -26.32 -5.90 -24.11
CA THR A 133 -27.40 -6.61 -23.43
C THR A 133 -27.19 -8.12 -23.53
N ILE A 134 -27.43 -8.82 -22.43
CA ILE A 134 -27.41 -10.28 -22.36
C ILE A 134 -28.67 -10.81 -23.07
N ALA A 135 -28.55 -11.84 -23.91
CA ALA A 135 -29.69 -12.38 -24.65
C ALA A 135 -30.70 -13.08 -23.72
N GLU A 136 -30.18 -13.88 -22.78
CA GLU A 136 -30.95 -14.71 -21.85
C GLU A 136 -30.55 -14.33 -20.40
N PRO A 137 -31.31 -13.44 -19.73
CA PRO A 137 -31.03 -13.10 -18.33
C PRO A 137 -31.53 -14.21 -17.39
N ASP A 138 -30.87 -14.37 -16.23
CA ASP A 138 -31.22 -15.40 -15.24
C ASP A 138 -32.65 -15.27 -14.70
N VAL A 139 -33.14 -14.03 -14.58
CA VAL A 139 -34.48 -13.72 -14.07
C VAL A 139 -35.15 -12.68 -14.95
N ILE A 140 -36.40 -12.92 -15.33
CA ILE A 140 -37.26 -11.97 -16.04
C ILE A 140 -38.44 -11.58 -15.15
N VAL A 141 -38.42 -10.35 -14.65
CA VAL A 141 -39.57 -9.76 -13.94
C VAL A 141 -40.40 -8.94 -14.92
N LYS A 142 -41.69 -9.29 -15.07
CA LYS A 142 -42.64 -8.52 -15.87
C LYS A 142 -43.34 -7.48 -15.00
N HIS A 143 -43.32 -6.22 -15.44
CA HIS A 143 -44.05 -5.13 -14.81
C HIS A 143 -45.23 -4.74 -15.69
N GLU A 144 -46.43 -5.14 -15.29
CA GLU A 144 -47.67 -4.93 -16.02
C GLU A 144 -48.61 -4.02 -15.22
N PRO A 145 -49.28 -3.04 -15.86
CA PRO A 145 -50.22 -2.18 -15.16
C PRO A 145 -51.50 -2.95 -14.85
N VAL A 146 -51.86 -3.04 -13.56
CA VAL A 146 -53.10 -3.73 -13.14
C VAL A 146 -54.34 -2.87 -13.34
N TYR A 147 -54.19 -1.54 -13.28
CA TYR A 147 -55.30 -0.58 -13.34
C TYR A 147 -55.05 0.53 -14.37
N CYS A 148 -56.14 0.98 -15.00
CA CYS A 148 -56.13 2.15 -15.87
C CYS A 148 -55.82 3.42 -15.08
N LYS A 149 -54.82 4.19 -15.51
CA LYS A 149 -54.46 5.47 -14.88
C LYS A 149 -55.55 6.54 -14.97
N CYS A 150 -56.44 6.45 -15.96
CA CYS A 150 -57.48 7.45 -16.19
C CYS A 150 -58.77 7.13 -15.42
N CYS A 151 -59.24 5.88 -15.48
CA CYS A 151 -60.57 5.50 -14.95
C CYS A 151 -60.54 4.41 -13.87
N GLY A 152 -59.37 3.88 -13.50
CA GLY A 152 -59.22 2.88 -12.43
C GLY A 152 -59.73 1.48 -12.77
N ARG A 153 -60.21 1.22 -13.98
CA ARG A 153 -60.65 -0.14 -14.40
C ARG A 153 -59.47 -1.12 -14.42
N LEU A 154 -59.77 -2.39 -14.13
CA LEU A 154 -58.82 -3.50 -14.22
C LEU A 154 -58.37 -3.73 -15.68
N LEU A 155 -57.09 -4.04 -15.85
CA LEU A 155 -56.46 -4.28 -17.16
C LEU A 155 -55.96 -5.73 -17.33
N ILE A 156 -56.32 -6.64 -16.43
CA ILE A 156 -55.79 -8.02 -16.38
C ILE A 156 -56.02 -8.80 -17.68
N ASP A 157 -57.19 -8.61 -18.31
CA ASP A 157 -57.58 -9.33 -19.53
C ASP A 157 -57.17 -8.61 -20.83
N ILE A 158 -56.46 -7.49 -20.74
CA ILE A 158 -56.07 -6.68 -21.89
C ILE A 158 -54.66 -7.10 -22.33
N PRO A 159 -54.41 -7.36 -23.63
CA PRO A 159 -53.10 -7.77 -24.09
C PRO A 159 -52.05 -6.66 -23.88
N CYS A 160 -50.93 -7.04 -23.27
CA CYS A 160 -49.79 -6.16 -23.02
C CYS A 160 -48.83 -6.10 -24.22
N GLN A 161 -48.34 -4.90 -24.57
CA GLN A 161 -47.23 -4.71 -25.51
C GLN A 161 -45.95 -4.30 -24.77
N LYS A 162 -44.83 -4.96 -25.08
CA LYS A 162 -43.53 -4.62 -24.50
C LYS A 162 -42.98 -3.32 -25.11
N ILE A 163 -42.99 -2.24 -24.35
CA ILE A 163 -42.51 -0.92 -24.80
C ILE A 163 -41.01 -0.68 -24.58
N ARG A 164 -40.42 -1.30 -23.55
CA ARG A 164 -38.99 -1.17 -23.22
C ARG A 164 -38.48 -2.39 -22.46
N LYS A 165 -37.16 -2.57 -22.45
CA LYS A 165 -36.47 -3.50 -21.56
C LYS A 165 -35.30 -2.79 -20.88
N THR A 166 -35.04 -3.15 -19.63
CA THR A 166 -33.89 -2.69 -18.85
C THR A 166 -33.29 -3.92 -18.19
N GLN A 167 -31.98 -4.10 -18.31
CA GLN A 167 -31.25 -5.17 -17.61
C GLN A 167 -30.50 -4.56 -16.44
N ILE A 168 -30.64 -5.18 -15.28
CA ILE A 168 -29.90 -4.86 -14.08
C ILE A 168 -28.87 -5.98 -13.95
N VAL A 169 -27.59 -5.64 -14.08
CA VAL A 169 -26.48 -6.56 -13.86
C VAL A 169 -26.01 -6.32 -12.43
N ASP A 170 -26.13 -7.33 -11.58
CA ASP A 170 -25.80 -7.24 -10.16
C ASP A 170 -25.02 -8.48 -9.71
N ILE A 171 -24.31 -8.38 -8.59
CA ILE A 171 -23.44 -9.42 -8.05
C ILE A 171 -24.10 -10.04 -6.82
N LYS A 172 -24.31 -11.36 -6.83
CA LYS A 172 -24.76 -12.11 -5.66
C LYS A 172 -23.54 -12.69 -4.92
N VAL A 173 -23.27 -12.19 -3.71
CA VAL A 173 -22.22 -12.74 -2.83
C VAL A 173 -22.82 -13.84 -1.97
N VAL A 174 -22.28 -15.06 -2.06
CA VAL A 174 -22.68 -16.20 -1.22
C VAL A 174 -21.53 -16.48 -0.25
N VAL A 175 -21.83 -16.53 1.05
CA VAL A 175 -20.86 -16.89 2.09
C VAL A 175 -21.04 -18.37 2.41
N GLU A 176 -20.00 -19.15 2.14
CA GLU A 176 -19.95 -20.57 2.47
C GLU A 176 -19.10 -20.78 3.72
N THR A 177 -19.60 -21.58 4.66
CA THR A 177 -18.89 -21.94 5.90
C THR A 177 -18.50 -23.40 5.87
N CYS A 178 -17.22 -23.68 6.13
CA CYS A 178 -16.70 -25.04 6.28
C CYS A 178 -16.16 -25.19 7.72
N GLU A 179 -16.57 -26.26 8.40
CA GLU A 179 -16.04 -26.63 9.71
C GLU A 179 -15.04 -27.78 9.53
N GLU A 180 -13.77 -27.51 9.82
CA GLU A 180 -12.74 -28.54 9.85
C GLU A 180 -12.67 -29.12 11.27
N GLN A 181 -13.02 -30.40 11.41
CA GLN A 181 -13.00 -31.12 12.68
C GLN A 181 -11.73 -31.95 12.81
N TYR A 182 -11.04 -31.81 13.94
CA TYR A 182 -9.81 -32.54 14.26
C TYR A 182 -10.09 -33.48 15.43
N TYR A 183 -9.58 -34.71 15.33
CA TYR A 183 -9.88 -35.76 16.31
C TYR A 183 -8.60 -36.29 16.95
N GLU A 184 -8.75 -36.79 18.17
CA GLU A 184 -7.74 -37.53 18.91
C GLU A 184 -8.12 -39.02 18.92
N LYS A 185 -7.13 -39.91 18.80
CA LYS A 185 -7.31 -41.35 18.99
C LYS A 185 -6.26 -41.90 19.94
N VAL A 186 -6.71 -42.67 20.92
CA VAL A 186 -5.83 -43.40 21.85
C VAL A 186 -5.69 -44.84 21.37
N CYS A 187 -4.46 -45.30 21.19
CA CYS A 187 -4.14 -46.67 20.82
C CYS A 187 -4.27 -47.60 22.03
N GLU A 188 -4.46 -48.91 21.80
CA GLU A 188 -4.49 -49.93 22.86
C GLU A 188 -3.20 -49.95 23.72
N CYS A 189 -2.07 -49.50 23.17
CA CYS A 189 -0.81 -49.36 23.92
C CYS A 189 -0.74 -48.10 24.80
N GLY A 190 -1.79 -47.27 24.84
CA GLY A 190 -1.84 -46.01 25.59
C GLY A 190 -1.27 -44.79 24.86
N CYS A 191 -0.76 -44.95 23.64
CA CYS A 191 -0.24 -43.84 22.84
C CYS A 191 -1.39 -42.95 22.32
N VAL A 192 -1.28 -41.63 22.53
CA VAL A 192 -2.24 -40.61 22.06
C VAL A 192 -1.83 -40.10 20.69
N ASN A 193 -2.74 -40.17 19.72
CA ASN A 193 -2.50 -39.77 18.34
C ASN A 193 -3.41 -38.61 17.98
N ASN A 194 -2.80 -37.47 17.67
CA ASN A 194 -3.49 -36.24 17.34
C ASN A 194 -3.28 -35.86 15.88
N CYS A 195 -4.34 -35.32 15.26
CA CYS A 195 -4.19 -34.62 13.99
C CYS A 195 -3.49 -33.27 14.22
N GLU A 196 -2.66 -32.86 13.27
CA GLU A 196 -2.08 -31.52 13.28
C GLU A 196 -3.19 -30.49 13.01
N ALA A 197 -3.47 -29.65 14.00
CA ALA A 197 -4.53 -28.64 13.94
C ALA A 197 -3.91 -27.23 14.05
N PRO A 198 -4.36 -26.28 13.22
CA PRO A 198 -3.91 -24.89 13.34
C PRO A 198 -4.42 -24.29 14.67
N ASN A 199 -3.61 -23.44 15.29
CA ASN A 199 -3.98 -22.75 16.53
C ASN A 199 -4.93 -21.56 16.26
N CYS A 200 -6.12 -21.82 15.71
CA CYS A 200 -7.14 -20.81 15.47
C CYS A 200 -8.55 -21.40 15.53
N ARG A 201 -9.52 -20.66 16.08
CA ARG A 201 -10.94 -21.08 16.12
C ARG A 201 -11.71 -20.76 14.84
N ILE A 202 -11.39 -19.63 14.20
CA ILE A 202 -12.01 -19.17 12.96
C ILE A 202 -10.90 -18.68 12.04
N LYS A 203 -10.96 -19.07 10.76
CA LYS A 203 -10.07 -18.58 9.71
C LYS A 203 -10.89 -18.11 8.51
N TYR A 204 -10.47 -17.02 7.89
CA TYR A 204 -11.02 -16.59 6.60
C TYR A 204 -10.51 -17.51 5.49
N GLY A 205 -11.41 -17.94 4.61
CA GLY A 205 -11.07 -18.77 3.46
C GLY A 205 -10.27 -18.01 2.39
N ASP A 206 -9.60 -18.76 1.52
CA ASP A 206 -8.65 -18.20 0.54
C ASP A 206 -9.33 -17.28 -0.47
N ASN A 207 -10.56 -17.57 -0.88
CA ASN A 207 -11.33 -16.72 -1.79
C ASN A 207 -11.57 -15.32 -1.20
N LEU A 208 -11.90 -15.24 0.09
CA LEU A 208 -12.12 -13.96 0.77
C LEU A 208 -10.80 -13.19 0.91
N ARG A 209 -9.71 -13.89 1.28
CA ARG A 209 -8.37 -13.29 1.36
C ARG A 209 -7.90 -12.75 0.00
N ALA A 210 -8.12 -13.51 -1.06
CA ALA A 210 -7.79 -13.12 -2.43
C ALA A 210 -8.59 -11.89 -2.87
N LEU A 211 -9.89 -11.83 -2.57
CA LEU A 211 -10.75 -10.69 -2.87
C LEU A 211 -10.26 -9.41 -2.17
N VAL A 212 -10.01 -9.47 -0.86
CA VAL A 212 -9.51 -8.31 -0.09
C VAL A 212 -8.17 -7.82 -0.65
N THR A 213 -7.26 -8.75 -0.95
CA THR A 213 -5.95 -8.42 -1.50
C THR A 213 -6.06 -7.79 -2.88
N TYR A 214 -6.91 -8.34 -3.75
CA TYR A 214 -7.15 -7.79 -5.09
C TYR A 214 -7.72 -6.36 -5.03
N LEU A 215 -8.72 -6.14 -4.18
CA LEU A 215 -9.32 -4.82 -4.00
C LEU A 215 -8.32 -3.79 -3.46
N ASN A 216 -7.46 -4.19 -2.52
CA ASN A 216 -6.47 -3.29 -1.95
C ASN A 216 -5.31 -3.00 -2.90
N VAL A 217 -4.72 -4.04 -3.50
CA VAL A 217 -3.47 -3.93 -4.26
C VAL A 217 -3.71 -3.56 -5.73
N VAL A 218 -4.69 -4.20 -6.38
CA VAL A 218 -4.93 -4.01 -7.82
C VAL A 218 -5.90 -2.86 -8.05
N GLN A 219 -6.97 -2.79 -7.26
CA GLN A 219 -7.98 -1.72 -7.38
C GLN A 219 -7.63 -0.48 -6.52
N CYS A 220 -6.52 -0.51 -5.78
CA CYS A 220 -6.02 0.58 -4.93
C CYS A 220 -7.07 1.12 -3.94
N ILE A 221 -8.01 0.28 -3.49
CA ILE A 221 -9.03 0.68 -2.53
C ILE A 221 -8.38 0.76 -1.15
N PRO A 222 -8.50 1.90 -0.43
CA PRO A 222 -7.95 2.04 0.91
C PRO A 222 -8.49 0.97 1.85
N PHE A 223 -7.63 0.40 2.70
CA PHE A 223 -8.00 -0.70 3.59
C PHE A 223 -9.26 -0.42 4.44
N LYS A 224 -9.40 0.81 4.96
CA LYS A 224 -10.57 1.28 5.74
C LYS A 224 -11.89 1.31 4.96
N ARG A 225 -11.88 1.09 3.65
CA ARG A 225 -13.06 1.00 2.79
C ARG A 225 -13.36 -0.44 2.34
N ILE A 226 -12.50 -1.38 2.68
CA ILE A 226 -12.65 -2.81 2.37
C ILE A 226 -13.04 -3.58 3.64
N ALA A 227 -12.39 -3.24 4.77
CA ALA A 227 -12.57 -3.86 6.08
C ALA A 227 -13.56 -3.11 6.97
#